data_AF-A0A378CE97-F1
#
_entry.id   AF-A0A378CE97-F1
#
_cell.length_a   1.000
_cell.length_b   1.000
_cell.length_c   1.000
_cell.angle_alpha   90.00
_cell.angle_beta   90.00
_cell.angle_gamma   90.00
#
_symmetry.space_group_name_H-M   'P 1'
#
loop_
_entity.id
_entity.type
_entity.pdbx_description
1 polymer ?
#
loop_
_entity_poly.entity_id
_entity_poly.type
_entity_poly.pdbx_seq_one_letter_code
_entity_poly.pdbx_strand_id
1 'polypeptide(L)'
;MRSSGRVSFLNDDISRSQTHQIVRRGLALVPEGRRVFTNLTIEENLRMGAYNNLAGYARLRDRMYALFPRLKERRIRWRAP
;
A
#
# COMPACT_ATOMS: atom_id res chain seq x y z
N MET A 1 -13.37 23.57 19.95
CA MET A 1 -12.09 24.07 19.41
C MET A 1 -12.04 23.78 17.93
N ARG A 2 -11.87 24.80 17.07
CA ARG A 2 -11.58 24.58 15.65
C ARG A 2 -10.07 24.44 15.50
N SER A 3 -9.60 23.28 15.06
CA SER A 3 -8.21 23.12 14.64
C SER A 3 -7.98 23.92 13.36
N SER A 4 -6.88 24.67 13.31
CA SER A 4 -6.42 25.38 12.11
C SER A 4 -4.99 24.92 11.79
N GLY A 5 -4.65 24.92 10.50
CA GLY A 5 -3.37 24.44 10.01
C GLY A 5 -3.43 24.11 8.52
N ARG A 6 -2.25 23.90 7.93
CA ARG A 6 -2.09 23.45 6.54
C ARG A 6 -1.17 22.25 6.52
N VAL A 7 -1.51 21.26 5.71
CA VAL A 7 -0.66 20.11 5.37
C VAL A 7 -0.37 20.15 3.89
N SER A 8 0.90 20.13 3.54
CA SER A 8 1.37 20.11 2.14
C SER A 8 2.13 18.84 1.81
N PHE A 9 1.93 18.31 0.61
CA PHE A 9 2.68 17.19 0.05
C PHE A 9 3.14 17.54 -1.36
N LEU A 10 4.44 17.41 -1.64
CA LEU A 10 5.04 17.81 -2.93
C LEU A 10 4.67 19.25 -3.34
N ASN A 11 4.70 20.19 -2.38
CA ASN A 11 4.30 21.59 -2.51
C ASN A 11 2.80 21.86 -2.78
N ASP A 12 1.95 20.83 -2.81
CA ASP A 12 0.50 20.99 -2.93
C ASP A 12 -0.18 20.96 -1.55
N ASP A 13 -1.11 21.88 -1.30
CA ASP A 13 -1.99 21.84 -0.12
C ASP A 13 -2.98 20.65 -0.24
N ILE A 14 -2.89 19.71 0.70
CA ILE A 14 -3.75 18.52 0.79
C ILE A 14 -4.67 18.54 2.02
N SER A 15 -4.75 19.66 2.74
CA SER A 15 -5.46 19.78 4.03
C SER A 15 -6.95 19.44 3.95
N ARG A 16 -7.54 19.55 2.75
CA ARG A 16 -8.96 19.25 2.49
C ARG A 16 -9.14 18.14 1.45
N SER A 17 -8.06 17.48 1.04
CA SER A 17 -8.12 16.38 0.08
C SER A 17 -8.67 15.11 0.73
N GLN A 18 -9.45 14.34 -0.01
CA GLN A 18 -9.90 13.03 0.45
C GLN A 18 -8.74 12.02 0.37
N THR A 19 -8.71 11.05 1.30
CA THR A 19 -7.61 10.05 1.38
C THR A 19 -7.33 9.35 0.05
N HIS A 20 -8.36 8.98 -0.70
CA HIS A 20 -8.20 8.31 -1.99
C HIS A 20 -7.50 9.19 -3.06
N GLN A 21 -7.65 10.52 -2.97
CA GLN A 21 -6.96 11.47 -3.85
C GLN A 21 -5.50 11.60 -3.47
N ILE A 22 -5.22 11.63 -2.16
CA ILE A 22 -3.86 11.70 -1.60
C ILE A 22 -3.06 10.44 -2.00
N VAL A 23 -3.65 9.25 -1.92
CA VAL A 23 -3.00 7.98 -2.31
C VAL A 23 -2.65 7.95 -3.81
N ARG A 24 -3.49 8.52 -4.67
CA ARG A 24 -3.20 8.64 -6.11
C ARG A 24 -2.02 9.57 -6.42
N ARG A 25 -1.70 10.50 -5.51
CA ARG A 25 -0.52 11.39 -5.63
C ARG A 25 0.78 10.72 -5.17
N GLY A 26 0.73 9.48 -4.71
CA GLY A 26 1.90 8.70 -4.31
C GLY A 26 2.16 8.64 -2.80
N LEU A 27 1.23 9.13 -1.98
CA LEU A 27 1.33 8.99 -0.52
C LEU A 27 0.52 7.77 -0.04
N ALA A 28 1.19 6.71 0.40
CA ALA A 28 0.53 5.52 0.92
C ALA A 28 0.37 5.57 2.46
N LEU A 29 -0.74 5.00 2.97
CA LEU A 29 -0.96 4.80 4.40
C LEU A 29 -0.70 3.34 4.76
N VAL A 30 0.18 3.10 5.74
CA VAL A 30 0.39 1.78 6.35
C VAL A 30 -0.17 1.85 7.77
N PRO A 31 -1.41 1.36 8.02
CA PRO A 31 -2.02 1.43 9.34
C PRO A 31 -1.31 0.51 10.34
N GLU A 32 -1.41 0.85 11.62
CA GLU A 32 -0.97 -0.03 12.71
C GLU A 32 -1.82 -1.31 12.79
N GLY A 33 -1.20 -2.39 13.28
CA GLY A 33 -1.75 -3.74 13.25
C GLY A 33 -1.61 -4.36 11.85
N ARG A 34 -1.32 -5.67 11.76
CA ARG A 34 -1.08 -6.41 10.51
C ARG A 34 -2.37 -6.53 9.67
N ARG A 35 -2.88 -5.42 9.14
CA ARG A 35 -4.11 -5.31 8.35
C ARG A 35 -3.87 -5.74 6.90
N VAL A 36 -3.54 -7.01 6.74
CA VAL A 36 -3.62 -7.71 5.45
C VAL A 36 -4.99 -8.35 5.30
N PHE A 37 -5.45 -8.54 4.07
CA PHE A 37 -6.68 -9.28 3.83
C PHE A 37 -6.39 -10.77 3.97
N THR A 38 -6.76 -11.36 5.11
CA THR A 38 -6.44 -12.75 5.46
C THR A 38 -7.13 -13.78 4.56
N ASN A 39 -8.22 -13.37 3.89
CA ASN A 39 -8.95 -14.18 2.92
C ASN A 39 -8.31 -14.16 1.53
N LEU A 40 -7.26 -13.36 1.32
CA LEU A 40 -6.53 -13.27 0.07
C LEU A 40 -5.17 -13.95 0.21
N THR A 41 -4.68 -14.51 -0.89
CA THR A 41 -3.29 -14.98 -0.99
C THR A 41 -2.30 -13.81 -0.85
N ILE A 42 -1.02 -14.12 -0.64
CA ILE A 42 0.02 -13.09 -0.59
C ILE A 42 0.09 -12.34 -1.92
N GLU A 43 -0.02 -13.06 -3.04
CA GLU A 43 0.01 -12.47 -4.37
C GLU A 43 -1.16 -11.51 -4.61
N GLU A 44 -2.38 -11.88 -4.19
CA GLU A 44 -3.54 -11.01 -4.28
C GLU A 44 -3.42 -9.78 -3.38
N ASN A 45 -2.91 -9.93 -2.15
CA ASN A 45 -2.62 -8.79 -1.27
C ASN A 45 -1.60 -7.82 -1.91
N LEU A 46 -0.51 -8.35 -2.49
CA LEU A 46 0.49 -7.53 -3.18
C LEU A 46 -0.10 -6.82 -4.40
N ARG A 47 -0.95 -7.50 -5.17
CA ARG A 47 -1.63 -6.94 -6.34
C ARG A 47 -2.61 -5.83 -5.95
N MET A 48 -3.37 -6.02 -4.87
CA MET A 48 -4.26 -5.00 -4.31
C MET A 48 -3.49 -3.75 -3.87
N GLY A 49 -2.31 -3.92 -3.26
CA GLY A 49 -1.44 -2.78 -2.93
C GLY A 49 -0.98 -1.97 -4.16
N ALA A 50 -0.94 -2.60 -5.33
CA ALA A 50 -0.56 -1.97 -6.60
C ALA A 50 -1.75 -1.42 -7.40
N TYR A 51 -2.94 -1.25 -6.81
CA TYR A 51 -4.17 -0.90 -7.56
C TYR A 51 -4.05 0.36 -8.44
N ASN A 52 -3.29 1.38 -8.02
CA ASN A 52 -3.03 2.60 -8.80
C ASN A 52 -1.84 2.48 -9.77
N ASN A 53 -1.14 1.34 -9.82
CA ASN A 53 0.06 1.12 -10.64
C ASN A 53 0.18 -0.34 -11.10
N LEU A 54 -0.88 -0.86 -11.73
CA LEU A 54 -0.90 -2.24 -12.23
C LEU A 54 0.17 -2.49 -13.30
N ALA A 55 0.50 -1.50 -14.12
CA ALA A 55 1.56 -1.61 -15.13
C ALA A 55 2.94 -1.87 -14.50
N GLY A 56 3.21 -1.27 -13.34
CA GLY A 56 4.45 -1.49 -12.58
C GLY A 56 4.44 -2.71 -11.66
N TYR A 57 3.31 -3.43 -11.56
CA TYR A 57 3.11 -4.48 -10.55
C TYR A 57 4.16 -5.57 -10.61
N ALA A 58 4.46 -6.12 -11.80
CA ALA A 58 5.43 -7.21 -11.93
C ALA A 58 6.81 -6.84 -11.37
N ARG A 59 7.30 -5.64 -11.72
CA ARG A 59 8.58 -5.11 -11.22
C ARG A 59 8.57 -4.92 -9.71
N LEU A 60 7.48 -4.35 -9.17
CA LEU A 60 7.35 -4.11 -7.73
C LEU A 60 7.23 -5.42 -6.95
N ARG A 61 6.46 -6.38 -7.45
CA ARG A 61 6.34 -7.74 -6.88
C ARG A 61 7.71 -8.41 -6.81
N ASP A 62 8.46 -8.41 -7.90
CA ASP A 62 9.77 -9.07 -7.93
C ASP A 62 10.76 -8.40 -6.97
N ARG A 63 10.71 -7.07 -6.85
CA ARG A 63 11.45 -6.33 -5.81
C ARG A 63 11.01 -6.72 -4.40
N MET A 64 9.72 -6.87 -4.13
CA MET A 64 9.21 -7.32 -2.82
C MET A 64 9.65 -8.76 -2.51
N TYR A 65 9.68 -9.65 -3.49
CA TYR A 65 10.17 -11.01 -3.32
C TYR A 65 11.69 -11.07 -3.08
N ALA A 66 12.46 -10.15 -3.65
CA ALA A 66 13.88 -10.03 -3.34
C ALA A 66 14.10 -9.54 -1.89
N LEU A 67 13.30 -8.58 -1.44
CA LEU A 67 13.37 -8.05 -0.07
C LEU A 67 12.85 -9.03 0.98
N PHE A 68 11.80 -9.78 0.66
CA PHE A 68 11.12 -10.70 1.56
C PHE A 68 10.95 -12.08 0.89
N PRO A 69 12.00 -12.92 0.85
CA PRO A 69 11.97 -14.22 0.16
C PRO A 69 10.83 -15.13 0.64
N ARG A 70 10.48 -15.06 1.93
CA ARG A 70 9.35 -15.80 2.52
C ARG A 70 8.00 -15.49 1.88
N LEU A 71 7.80 -14.29 1.33
CA LEU A 71 6.57 -13.95 0.59
C LEU A 71 6.49 -14.72 -0.73
N LYS A 72 7.63 -14.92 -1.40
CA LYS A 72 7.72 -15.67 -2.66
C LYS A 72 7.43 -17.15 -2.43
N GLU A 73 8.05 -17.74 -1.41
CA GLU A 73 7.86 -19.14 -1.01
C GLU A 73 6.40 -19.48 -0.70
N ARG A 74 5.63 -18.48 -0.23
CA ARG A 74 4.24 -18.63 0.21
C ARG A 74 3.24 -17.88 -0.67
N ARG A 75 3.59 -17.53 -1.91
CA ARG A 75 2.76 -16.65 -2.78
C ARG A 75 1.26 -17.02 -2.83
N ILE A 76 0.94 -18.31 -2.85
CA ILE A 76 -0.42 -18.88 -2.92
C ILE A 76 -1.05 -19.24 -1.56
N ARG A 77 -0.34 -19.05 -0.45
CA ARG A 77 -0.81 -19.42 0.90
C ARG A 77 -0.63 -18.29 1.88
N TRP A 78 -1.73 -17.82 2.45
CA TRP A 78 -1.68 -17.02 3.66
C TRP A 78 -1.59 -17.95 4.88
N ARG A 79 -0.55 -17.80 5.69
CA ARG A 79 -0.48 -18.42 7.02
C ARG A 79 0.24 -17.46 7.96
N ALA A 80 -0.50 -16.85 8.87
CA ALA A 80 0.11 -16.14 9.99
C ALA A 80 0.94 -17.16 10.81
N PRO A 81 2.15 -16.79 11.25
CA PRO A 81 2.87 -17.57 12.25
C PRO A 81 2.07 -17.64 13.56
#